data_AF-A0A9Q8YYV5-F1
#
_entry.id   AF-A0A9Q8YYV5-F1
#
_cell.length_a   1.000
_cell.length_b   1.000
_cell.length_c   1.000
_cell.angle_alpha   90.00
_cell.angle_beta   90.00
_cell.angle_gamma   90.00
#
_symmetry.space_group_name_H-M   'P 1'
#
loop_
_entity.id
_entity.type
_entity.pdbx_description
1 polymer ?
#
loop_
_entity_poly.entity_id
_entity_poly.type
_entity_poly.pdbx_seq_one_letter_code
_entity_poly.pdbx_strand_id
1 'polypeptide(L)' 'MKLTKKAMLMCVLLSLIGCATNKYSSSCVGWLPIYLSRQDLNTISSNLAREILKHNKQGEHVCGWQHVQKKN' A
#
# COMPACT_ATOMS: atom_id res chain seq x y z
N MET A 1 42.99 -9.09 -5.99
CA MET A 1 41.85 -9.89 -6.54
C MET A 1 40.88 -10.47 -5.51
N LYS A 2 41.30 -10.79 -4.27
CA LYS A 2 40.35 -11.28 -3.24
C LYS A 2 39.36 -10.21 -2.75
N LEU A 3 39.82 -8.96 -2.64
CA LEU A 3 38.99 -7.83 -2.17
C LEU A 3 37.92 -7.41 -3.19
N THR A 4 38.27 -7.37 -4.48
CA THR A 4 37.36 -7.04 -5.58
C THR A 4 36.24 -8.06 -5.74
N LYS A 5 36.53 -9.36 -5.58
CA LYS A 5 35.52 -10.42 -5.56
C LYS A 5 34.53 -10.29 -4.39
N LYS A 6 35.00 -9.90 -3.20
CA LYS A 6 34.14 -9.64 -2.04
C LYS A 6 33.24 -8.42 -2.26
N ALA A 7 33.79 -7.33 -2.81
CA ALA A 7 33.03 -6.12 -3.11
C ALA A 7 31.91 -6.39 -4.14
N MET A 8 32.20 -7.11 -5.23
CA MET A 8 31.18 -7.51 -6.20
C MET A 8 30.08 -8.38 -5.59
N LEU A 9 30.45 -9.35 -4.73
CA LEU A 9 29.46 -10.20 -4.06
C LEU A 9 28.54 -9.38 -3.15
N MET A 10 29.08 -8.42 -2.40
CA MET A 10 28.29 -7.53 -1.55
C MET A 10 27.34 -6.64 -2.39
N CYS A 11 27.80 -6.12 -3.53
CA CYS A 11 26.94 -5.35 -4.44
C CYS A 11 25.77 -6.18 -4.97
N VAL A 12 26.03 -7.42 -5.41
CA VAL A 12 24.99 -8.33 -5.89
C VAL A 12 23.98 -8.65 -4.79
N LEU A 13 24.44 -8.93 -3.58
CA LEU A 13 23.57 -9.19 -2.43
C LEU A 13 22.70 -7.97 -2.08
N LEU A 14 23.25 -6.75 -2.10
CA LEU A 14 22.50 -5.52 -1.86
C LEU A 14 21.42 -5.27 -2.93
N SER A 15 21.72 -5.53 -4.20
CA SER A 15 20.75 -5.40 -5.29
C SER A 15 19.60 -6.41 -5.19
N LEU A 16 19.84 -7.61 -4.66
CA LEU A 16 18.81 -8.64 -4.47
C LEU A 16 17.84 -8.30 -3.32
N ILE A 17 18.32 -7.64 -2.26
CA ILE A 17 17.48 -7.26 -1.11
C ILE A 17 16.42 -6.21 -1.50
N GLY A 18 16.73 -5.30 -2.43
CA GLY A 18 15.79 -4.28 -2.89
C GLY A 18 14.56 -4.82 -3.63
N CYS A 19 14.64 -6.02 -4.21
CA CYS A 19 13.55 -6.60 -4.99
C CYS A 19 12.55 -7.40 -4.12
N ALA A 20 12.97 -7.90 -2.95
CA ALA A 20 12.12 -8.71 -2.07
C ALA A 20 11.16 -7.88 -1.20
N THR A 21 11.50 -6.63 -0.89
CA THR A 21 10.71 -5.76 0.01
C THR A 21 9.55 -5.03 -0.67
N ASN A 22 9.41 -5.15 -2.00
CA ASN A 22 8.37 -4.46 -2.77
C ASN A 22 6.99 -5.11 -2.65
N LYS A 23 6.87 -6.30 -2.04
CA LYS A 23 5.57 -6.99 -2.02
C LYS A 23 4.53 -6.35 -1.09
N TYR A 24 4.93 -5.60 -0.05
CA TYR A 24 3.96 -5.14 0.96
C TYR A 24 4.22 -3.77 1.63
N SER A 25 5.37 -3.11 1.49
CA SER A 25 5.82 -2.27 2.62
C SER A 25 6.06 -0.77 2.39
N SER A 26 5.74 -0.17 1.23
CA SER A 26 5.84 1.30 1.11
C SER A 26 4.69 1.97 0.37
N SER A 27 4.28 1.46 -0.80
CA SER A 27 3.27 2.15 -1.60
C SER A 27 1.85 2.04 -1.01
N CYS A 28 1.48 0.87 -0.48
CA CYS A 28 0.11 0.62 0.00
C CYS A 28 -0.22 1.26 1.35
N VAL A 29 0.78 1.75 2.09
CA VAL A 29 0.55 2.48 3.35
C VAL A 29 -0.24 3.76 3.09
N GLY A 30 0.11 4.49 2.02
CA GLY A 30 -0.60 5.70 1.61
C GLY A 30 -1.98 5.44 1.01
N TRP A 31 -2.29 4.18 0.70
CA TRP A 31 -3.58 3.82 0.15
C TRP A 31 -4.56 3.37 1.22
N LEU A 32 -4.20 3.02 2.45
CA LEU A 32 -5.08 2.35 3.44
C LEU A 32 -6.57 2.82 3.44
N PRO A 33 -7.54 1.89 3.55
CA PRO A 33 -8.96 2.21 3.42
C PRO A 33 -9.41 3.24 4.47
N ILE A 34 -10.07 4.30 3.99
CA ILE A 34 -10.71 5.30 4.84
C ILE A 34 -12.14 4.86 5.11
N TYR A 35 -12.45 4.52 6.36
CA TYR A 35 -13.79 4.20 6.81
C TYR A 35 -14.43 5.41 7.50
N LEU A 36 -15.70 5.65 7.18
CA LEU A 36 -16.49 6.71 7.80
C LEU A 36 -17.35 6.12 8.93
N SER A 37 -17.37 6.81 10.07
CA SER A 37 -18.33 6.55 11.13
C SER A 37 -19.71 7.11 10.76
N ARG A 38 -20.74 6.73 11.52
CA ARG A 38 -22.10 7.28 11.32
C ARG A 38 -22.16 8.80 11.52
N GLN A 39 -21.32 9.35 12.40
CA GLN A 39 -21.29 10.79 12.66
C GLN A 39 -20.65 11.55 11.48
N ASP A 40 -19.66 10.96 10.84
CA ASP A 40 -19.00 11.57 9.68
C ASP A 40 -19.98 11.75 8.52
N LEU A 41 -20.89 10.80 8.31
CA LEU A 41 -21.90 10.87 7.23
C LEU A 41 -22.76 12.15 7.28
N ASN A 42 -22.97 12.73 8.47
CA ASN A 42 -23.75 13.95 8.64
C ASN A 42 -22.93 15.22 8.41
N THR A 43 -21.60 15.11 8.37
CA THR A 43 -20.68 16.25 8.39
C THR A 43 -19.89 16.37 7.08
N ILE A 44 -19.65 15.26 6.37
CA ILE A 44 -18.84 15.30 5.14
C ILE A 44 -19.60 15.93 3.98
N SER A 45 -18.88 16.64 3.12
CA SER A 45 -19.42 17.12 1.86
C SER A 45 -19.54 15.98 0.83
N SER A 46 -20.47 16.12 -0.12
CA SER A 46 -20.64 15.14 -1.20
C SER A 46 -19.39 15.00 -2.09
N ASN A 47 -18.58 16.05 -2.21
CA ASN A 47 -17.31 16.00 -2.94
C ASN A 47 -16.27 15.19 -2.17
N LEU A 48 -16.12 15.41 -0.86
CA LEU A 48 -15.21 14.62 -0.04
C LEU A 48 -15.60 13.14 -0.05
N ALA A 49 -16.90 12.84 0.00
CA ALA A 49 -17.41 11.47 -0.11
C ALA A 49 -16.96 10.79 -1.42
N ARG A 50 -17.06 11.51 -2.55
CA ARG A 50 -16.62 11.02 -3.86
C ARG A 50 -15.12 10.78 -3.91
N GLU A 51 -14.31 11.69 -3.35
CA GLU A 51 -12.86 11.53 -3.35
C GLU A 51 -12.40 10.38 -2.45
N ILE A 52 -13.02 10.19 -1.28
CA ILE A 52 -12.77 9.03 -0.41
C ILE A 52 -13.11 7.73 -1.14
N LEU A 53 -14.23 7.69 -1.86
CA LEU A 53 -14.64 6.51 -2.63
C LEU A 53 -13.65 6.20 -3.76
N LYS A 54 -13.18 7.22 -4.49
CA LYS A 54 -12.15 7.07 -5.54
C LYS A 54 -10.85 6.53 -4.95
N HIS A 55 -10.40 7.12 -3.85
CA HIS A 55 -9.20 6.70 -3.13
C HIS A 55 -9.28 5.22 -2.73
N ASN A 56 -10.38 4.82 -2.08
CA ASN A 56 -10.54 3.44 -1.60
C ASN A 56 -10.62 2.43 -2.75
N LYS A 57 -11.29 2.77 -3.87
CA LYS A 57 -11.32 1.93 -5.08
C LYS A 57 -9.94 1.77 -5.72
N GLN A 58 -9.15 2.85 -5.74
CA GLN A 58 -7.78 2.79 -6.24
C GLN A 58 -6.93 1.87 -5.36
N GLY A 59 -7.01 2.04 -4.04
CA GLY A 59 -6.34 1.18 -3.08
C GLY A 59 -6.76 -0.30 -3.20
N GLU A 60 -8.06 -0.58 -3.37
CA GLU A 60 -8.57 -1.92 -3.64
C GLU A 60 -7.93 -2.54 -4.90
N HIS A 61 -7.85 -1.76 -5.99
CA HIS A 61 -7.28 -2.24 -7.25
C HIS A 61 -5.76 -2.48 -7.18
N VAL A 62 -5.00 -1.55 -6.60
CA VAL A 62 -3.51 -1.59 -6.62
C VAL A 62 -2.91 -2.33 -5.44
N CYS A 63 -3.63 -2.42 -4.32
CA CYS A 63 -3.19 -3.07 -3.08
C CYS A 63 -4.01 -4.31 -2.71
N GLY A 64 -4.96 -4.73 -3.56
CA GLY A 64 -5.65 -6.02 -3.46
C GLY A 64 -6.47 -6.19 -2.19
N TRP A 65 -7.11 -5.12 -1.71
CA TRP A 65 -7.88 -5.20 -0.47
C TRP A 65 -9.07 -6.14 -0.60
N GLN A 66 -9.34 -6.85 0.49
CA GLN A 66 -10.53 -7.67 0.62
C GLN A 66 -11.58 -6.90 1.44
N HIS A 67 -12.79 -6.79 0.90
CA HIS A 67 -13.92 -6.30 1.68
C HIS A 67 -14.24 -7.31 2.77
N VAL A 68 -14.30 -6.85 4.02
CA VAL A 68 -14.83 -7.67 5.11
C VAL A 68 -16.32 -7.85 4.82
N GLN A 69 -16.68 -8.98 4.21
CA GLN A 69 -18.07 -9.38 4.03
C GLN A 69 -18.74 -9.41 5.41
N LYS A 70 -19.72 -8.53 5.65
CA LYS A 70 -20.61 -8.70 6.78
C LYS A 70 -21.32 -10.03 6.57
N LYS A 71 -21.01 -11.04 7.39
CA LYS A 71 -21.88 -12.20 7.53
C LYS A 71 -23.21 -11.69 8.08
N ASN A 72 -24.26 -11.79 7.28
CA ASN A 72 -25.64 -11.62 7.71
C ASN A 72 -25.99 -12.62 8.79
#